data_AF-A0A4C1YFZ3-F1
#
_entry.id   AF-A0A4C1YFZ3-F1
#
_cell.length_a   1.000
_cell.length_b   1.000
_cell.length_c   1.000
_cell.angle_alpha   90.00
_cell.angle_beta   90.00
_cell.angle_gamma   90.00
#
_symmetry.space_group_name_H-M   'P 1'
#
loop_
_entity.id
_entity.type
_entity.pdbx_description
1 polymer ?
#
loop_
_entity_poly.entity_id
_entity_poly.type
_entity_poly.pdbx_seq_one_letter_code
_entity_poly.pdbx_strand_id
1 'polypeptide(L)'
;MGQTPGKHGVGFLVKKYLAKHIIGFYGVSERIALLNIKLPEYKDPWTIIQIYSPTEQAETETTSQFYQELNKTLQTYAHKNAIVMGDFNGQIGERQWDEDAIIGPLHTVQNPEAGMEKCLQALRWKIT
;
A
#
# COMPACT_ATOMS: atom_id res chain seq x y z
N MET A 1 -6.54 7.61 -12.27
CA MET A 1 -7.21 6.99 -13.45
C MET A 1 -6.28 5.92 -14.02
N GLY A 2 -6.81 4.74 -14.37
CA GLY A 2 -6.01 3.59 -14.79
C GLY A 2 -5.29 3.80 -16.13
N GLN A 3 -4.01 3.43 -16.19
CA GLN A 3 -3.15 3.47 -17.38
C GLN A 3 -3.09 2.10 -18.11
N THR A 4 -3.38 0.98 -17.43
CA THR A 4 -3.46 -0.36 -18.01
C THR A 4 -4.86 -0.99 -17.85
N PRO A 5 -5.70 -0.96 -18.90
CA PRO A 5 -7.04 -1.54 -18.85
C PRO A 5 -7.02 -3.02 -18.45
N GLY A 6 -7.74 -3.37 -17.39
CA GLY A 6 -7.91 -4.76 -16.92
C GLY A 6 -6.69 -5.37 -16.22
N LYS A 7 -5.62 -4.59 -15.97
CA LYS A 7 -4.46 -5.02 -15.18
C LYS A 7 -4.27 -4.08 -14.02
N HIS A 8 -4.10 -4.66 -12.83
CA HIS A 8 -3.92 -3.94 -11.57
C HIS A 8 -5.18 -3.14 -11.19
N GLY A 9 -5.46 -3.09 -9.89
CA GLY A 9 -6.65 -2.40 -9.42
C GLY A 9 -6.75 -2.45 -7.91
N VAL A 10 -6.97 -1.27 -7.34
CA VAL A 10 -7.23 -1.09 -5.92
C VAL A 10 -8.60 -0.43 -5.76
N GLY A 11 -9.33 -0.83 -4.73
CA GLY A 11 -10.68 -0.34 -4.48
C GLY A 11 -11.16 -0.71 -3.09
N PHE A 12 -12.26 -0.10 -2.67
CA PHE A 12 -12.86 -0.32 -1.36
C PHE A 12 -14.27 -0.87 -1.50
N LEU A 13 -14.56 -1.92 -0.74
CA LEU A 13 -15.93 -2.34 -0.47
C LEU A 13 -16.36 -1.76 0.87
N VAL A 14 -17.34 -0.85 0.85
CA VAL A 14 -17.80 -0.13 2.05
C VAL A 14 -19.22 -0.55 2.40
N LYS A 15 -19.46 -0.84 3.69
CA LYS A 15 -20.82 -1.15 4.17
C LYS A 15 -21.76 0.04 3.93
N LYS A 16 -23.00 -0.23 3.50
CA LYS A 16 -23.98 0.80 3.09
C LYS A 16 -24.20 1.91 4.13
N TYR A 17 -24.25 1.58 5.42
CA TYR A 17 -24.44 2.57 6.48
C TYR A 17 -23.22 3.50 6.69
N LEU A 18 -22.04 3.07 6.26
CA LEU A 18 -20.80 3.85 6.28
C LEU A 18 -20.65 4.73 5.05
N ALA A 19 -21.32 4.40 3.94
CA ALA A 19 -21.19 5.14 2.67
C ALA A 19 -21.50 6.64 2.82
N LYS A 20 -22.51 7.00 3.63
CA LYS A 20 -22.88 8.39 3.92
C LYS A 20 -21.83 9.19 4.72
N HIS A 21 -20.84 8.50 5.26
CA HIS A 21 -19.76 9.10 6.05
C HIS A 21 -18.45 9.22 5.26
N ILE A 22 -18.44 8.80 3.99
CA ILE A 22 -17.31 8.99 3.10
C ILE A 22 -17.16 10.48 2.81
N ILE A 23 -15.99 11.02 3.12
CA ILE A 23 -15.63 12.41 2.82
C ILE A 23 -15.13 12.50 1.37
N GLY A 24 -14.35 11.51 0.93
CA GLY A 24 -13.82 11.48 -0.42
C GLY A 24 -13.13 10.17 -0.75
N PHE A 25 -13.10 9.86 -2.04
CA PHE A 25 -12.34 8.75 -2.61
C PHE A 25 -11.44 9.30 -3.72
N TYR A 26 -10.18 8.91 -3.71
CA TYR A 26 -9.17 9.39 -4.65
C TYR A 26 -8.40 8.20 -5.21
N GLY A 27 -8.51 7.99 -6.52
CA GLY A 27 -7.66 7.04 -7.25
C GLY A 27 -6.40 7.76 -7.71
N VAL A 28 -5.31 7.63 -6.96
CA VAL A 28 -4.02 8.28 -7.24
C VAL A 28 -3.38 7.64 -8.46
N SER A 29 -3.24 6.31 -8.43
CA SER A 29 -2.73 5.49 -9.53
C SER A 29 -3.44 4.14 -9.54
N GLU A 30 -3.04 3.24 -10.44
CA GLU A 30 -3.59 1.87 -10.50
C GLU A 30 -3.26 1.05 -9.24
N ARG A 31 -2.27 1.53 -8.48
CA ARG A 31 -1.65 0.87 -7.35
C ARG A 31 -1.90 1.59 -6.04
N ILE A 32 -2.50 2.79 -6.05
CA ILE A 32 -2.75 3.58 -4.85
C ILE A 32 -4.15 4.19 -4.92
N ALA A 33 -5.01 3.82 -3.97
CA ALA A 33 -6.32 4.41 -3.77
C ALA A 33 -6.49 4.83 -2.32
N LEU A 34 -7.16 5.95 -2.12
CA LEU A 34 -7.35 6.57 -0.81
C LEU A 34 -8.85 6.80 -0.56
N LEU A 35 -9.28 6.45 0.64
CA LEU A 35 -10.63 6.68 1.16
C LEU A 35 -10.54 7.52 2.44
N ASN A 36 -11.08 8.73 2.39
CA ASN A 36 -11.28 9.55 3.58
C ASN A 36 -12.70 9.31 4.11
N ILE A 37 -12.81 8.94 5.38
CA ILE A 37 -14.08 8.57 6.01
C ILE A 37 -14.17 9.14 7.43
N LYS A 38 -15.37 9.61 7.79
CA LYS A 38 -15.69 10.11 9.12
C LYS A 38 -16.47 9.07 9.92
N LEU A 39 -15.77 8.18 10.63
CA LEU A 39 -16.45 7.14 11.40
C LEU A 39 -17.34 7.74 12.51
N PRO A 40 -18.60 7.26 12.68
CA PRO A 40 -19.57 7.85 13.61
C PRO A 40 -19.11 7.93 15.06
N GLU A 41 -18.35 6.94 15.51
CA GLU A 41 -17.90 6.79 16.90
C GLU A 41 -16.60 7.56 17.21
N TYR A 42 -15.96 8.16 16.19
CA TYR A 42 -14.65 8.80 16.34
C TYR A 42 -14.71 10.30 16.06
N LYS A 43 -13.97 11.10 16.84
CA LYS A 43 -13.95 12.58 16.74
C LYS A 43 -13.17 13.12 15.54
N ASP A 44 -12.19 12.40 15.03
CA ASP A 44 -11.37 12.83 13.90
C ASP A 44 -11.65 11.98 12.64
N PRO A 45 -11.52 12.53 11.43
CA PRO A 45 -11.62 11.75 10.20
C PRO A 45 -10.43 10.80 10.05
N TRP A 46 -10.66 9.73 9.29
CA TRP A 46 -9.69 8.69 9.01
C TRP A 46 -9.37 8.65 7.53
N THR A 47 -8.13 8.31 7.23
CA THR A 47 -7.66 8.01 5.88
C THR A 47 -7.30 6.54 5.80
N ILE A 48 -7.87 5.84 4.84
CA ILE A 48 -7.51 4.46 4.53
C ILE A 48 -6.90 4.47 3.13
N ILE A 49 -5.68 4.00 3.00
CA ILE A 49 -4.97 3.90 1.73
C ILE A 49 -4.82 2.42 1.40
N GLN A 50 -5.35 2.03 0.26
CA GLN A 50 -5.16 0.70 -0.31
C GLN A 50 -4.03 0.79 -1.35
N ILE A 51 -3.03 -0.07 -1.19
CA ILE A 51 -1.90 -0.15 -2.09
C ILE A 51 -1.78 -1.52 -2.76
N TYR A 52 -1.13 -1.51 -3.93
CA TYR A 52 -0.60 -2.70 -4.60
C TYR A 52 0.83 -2.40 -5.06
N SER A 53 1.80 -2.70 -4.18
CA SER A 53 3.22 -2.41 -4.40
C SER A 53 3.75 -3.12 -5.65
N PRO A 54 4.73 -2.55 -6.37
CA PRO A 54 5.48 -3.28 -7.39
C PRO A 54 6.07 -4.58 -6.84
N THR A 55 6.18 -5.59 -7.70
CA THR A 55 6.90 -6.83 -7.37
C THR A 55 8.38 -6.56 -7.21
N GLU A 56 9.10 -7.43 -6.51
CA GLU A 56 10.55 -7.30 -6.33
C GLU A 56 11.35 -7.23 -7.64
N GLN A 57 10.92 -7.98 -8.65
CA GLN A 57 11.52 -7.96 -10.00
C GLN A 57 11.25 -6.66 -10.77
N ALA A 58 10.43 -5.75 -10.23
CA ALA A 58 10.20 -4.47 -10.84
C ALA A 58 11.48 -3.62 -10.77
N GLU A 59 11.66 -2.78 -11.79
CA GLU A 59 12.79 -1.87 -11.85
C GLU A 59 12.86 -1.00 -10.59
N THR A 60 14.07 -0.74 -10.10
CA THR A 60 14.31 0.10 -8.92
C THR A 60 13.66 1.47 -9.07
N GLU A 61 13.63 2.01 -10.29
CA GLU A 61 12.96 3.27 -10.61
C GLU A 61 11.44 3.18 -10.39
N THR A 62 10.79 2.13 -10.90
CA THR A 62 9.35 1.88 -10.70
C THR A 62 9.02 1.78 -9.20
N THR A 63 9.85 1.06 -8.45
CA THR A 63 9.70 0.93 -7.00
C THR A 63 9.87 2.27 -6.30
N SER A 64 10.90 3.04 -6.65
CA SER A 64 11.17 4.37 -6.08
C SER A 64 10.03 5.35 -6.34
N GLN A 65 9.58 5.44 -7.61
CA GLN A 65 8.46 6.30 -8.01
C GLN A 65 7.17 5.95 -7.26
N PHE A 66 6.89 4.66 -7.07
CA PHE A 66 5.74 4.21 -6.29
C PHE A 66 5.78 4.70 -4.83
N TYR A 67 6.91 4.53 -4.13
CA TYR A 67 7.03 4.99 -2.74
C TYR A 67 7.04 6.52 -2.62
N GLN A 68 7.59 7.23 -3.60
CA GLN A 68 7.51 8.69 -3.67
C GLN A 68 6.06 9.17 -3.83
N GLU A 69 5.29 8.53 -4.72
CA GLU A 69 3.86 8.82 -4.92
C GLU A 69 3.03 8.51 -3.67
N LEU A 70 3.31 7.39 -3.00
CA LEU A 70 2.67 7.03 -1.73
C LEU A 70 2.95 8.06 -0.64
N ASN A 71 4.21 8.49 -0.50
CA ASN A 71 4.59 9.51 0.48
C ASN A 71 3.90 10.85 0.17
N LYS A 72 3.90 11.29 -1.09
CA LYS A 72 3.18 12.51 -1.51
C LYS A 72 1.69 12.41 -1.21
N THR A 73 1.09 11.24 -1.43
CA THR A 73 -0.32 10.98 -1.13
C THR A 73 -0.61 11.11 0.37
N LEU A 74 0.25 10.52 1.20
CA LEU A 74 0.16 10.61 2.66
C LEU A 74 0.27 12.06 3.16
N GLN A 75 1.18 12.86 2.60
CA GLN A 75 1.36 14.26 2.99
C GLN A 75 0.20 15.16 2.52
N THR A 76 -0.34 14.88 1.33
CA THR A 76 -1.33 15.77 0.71
C THR A 76 -2.75 15.51 1.22
N TYR A 77 -3.12 14.24 1.37
CA TYR A 77 -4.53 13.85 1.51
C TYR A 77 -4.87 13.17 2.83
N ALA A 78 -3.87 12.69 3.58
CA ALA A 78 -4.12 11.85 4.72
C ALA A 78 -4.31 12.66 6.00
N HIS A 79 -5.40 12.37 6.71
CA HIS A 79 -5.70 12.90 8.03
C HIS A 79 -4.75 12.36 9.10
N LYS A 80 -4.86 12.90 10.32
CA LYS A 80 -4.09 12.46 11.48
C LYS A 80 -4.17 10.95 11.68
N ASN A 81 -5.37 10.39 11.60
CA ASN A 81 -5.58 8.95 11.67
C ASN A 81 -5.47 8.36 10.27
N ALA A 82 -4.41 7.59 10.00
CA ALA A 82 -4.22 6.96 8.71
C ALA A 82 -3.86 5.49 8.85
N ILE A 83 -4.43 4.68 7.96
CA ILE A 83 -4.14 3.27 7.78
C ILE A 83 -3.63 3.11 6.35
N VAL A 84 -2.45 2.54 6.17
CA VAL A 84 -1.96 2.09 4.86
C VAL A 84 -2.02 0.58 4.87
N MET A 85 -2.72 0.01 3.90
CA MET A 85 -3.02 -1.41 3.80
C MET A 85 -3.04 -1.86 2.34
N GLY A 86 -3.07 -3.17 2.12
CA GLY A 86 -3.06 -3.78 0.81
C GLY A 86 -1.91 -4.75 0.65
N ASP A 87 -1.51 -4.99 -0.58
CA ASP A 87 -0.44 -5.92 -0.90
C ASP A 87 0.87 -5.16 -1.10
N PHE A 88 1.79 -5.39 -0.18
CA PHE A 88 3.10 -4.76 -0.17
C PHE A 88 4.11 -5.51 -1.05
N ASN A 89 3.78 -6.72 -1.54
CA ASN A 89 4.68 -7.60 -2.31
C ASN A 89 6.08 -7.73 -1.66
N GLY A 90 6.16 -7.65 -0.33
CA GLY A 90 7.40 -7.80 0.42
C GLY A 90 7.63 -9.27 0.76
N GLN A 91 8.78 -9.83 0.38
CA GLN A 91 9.28 -11.06 0.97
C GLN A 91 9.96 -10.73 2.31
N ILE A 92 9.78 -11.59 3.31
CA ILE A 92 10.45 -11.48 4.61
C ILE A 92 11.38 -12.68 4.72
N GLY A 93 12.69 -12.41 4.81
CA GLY A 93 13.70 -13.41 5.20
C GLY A 93 14.58 -13.96 4.08
N GLU A 94 15.77 -14.42 4.47
CA GLU A 94 16.61 -15.29 3.66
C GLU A 94 16.09 -16.73 3.74
N ARG A 95 16.05 -17.41 2.59
CA ARG A 95 15.73 -18.83 2.49
C ARG A 95 16.69 -19.65 3.35
N GLN A 96 16.19 -20.37 4.34
CA GLN A 96 17.01 -21.29 5.12
C GLN A 96 17.09 -22.66 4.42
N TRP A 97 18.21 -23.37 4.62
CA TRP A 97 18.49 -24.66 3.95
C TRP A 97 17.42 -25.74 4.23
N ASP A 98 16.68 -25.61 5.33
CA ASP A 98 15.61 -26.51 5.75
C ASP A 98 14.23 -26.21 5.11
N GLU A 99 14.09 -25.11 4.36
CA GLU A 99 12.82 -24.71 3.73
C GLU A 99 12.62 -25.29 2.31
N ASP A 100 13.64 -25.96 1.76
CA ASP A 100 13.64 -26.55 0.41
C ASP A 100 12.55 -27.62 0.18
N ALA A 101 12.08 -28.26 1.25
CA ALA A 101 11.03 -29.28 1.17
C ALA A 101 9.62 -28.68 1.08
N ILE A 102 9.44 -27.40 1.46
CA ILE A 102 8.13 -26.76 1.62
C ILE A 102 7.89 -25.70 0.55
N ILE A 103 8.95 -25.04 0.06
CA ILE A 103 8.85 -23.96 -0.92
C ILE A 103 9.50 -24.40 -2.25
N GLY A 104 8.70 -24.57 -3.31
CA GLY A 104 9.11 -25.11 -4.62
C GLY A 104 10.25 -24.39 -5.39
N PRO A 105 10.61 -24.79 -6.62
CA PRO A 105 11.85 -24.33 -7.25
C PRO A 105 11.83 -22.92 -7.87
N LEU A 106 10.69 -22.21 -7.85
CA LEU A 106 10.42 -21.06 -8.73
C LEU A 106 10.57 -19.67 -8.09
N HIS A 107 10.82 -19.58 -6.78
CA HIS A 107 11.05 -18.32 -6.08
C HIS A 107 12.56 -18.12 -5.87
N THR A 108 13.10 -17.18 -6.65
CA THR A 108 14.44 -16.61 -6.43
C THR A 108 14.29 -15.42 -5.50
N VAL A 109 14.98 -15.46 -4.36
CA VAL A 109 15.02 -14.37 -3.37
C VAL A 109 16.11 -13.39 -3.82
N GLN A 110 15.79 -12.11 -4.00
CA GLN A 110 16.77 -11.09 -4.43
C GLN A 110 16.78 -9.76 -3.66
N ASN A 111 16.06 -9.52 -2.57
CA ASN A 111 16.39 -8.49 -1.56
C ASN A 111 15.36 -8.50 -0.41
N PRO A 112 15.63 -9.19 0.71
CA PRO A 112 14.62 -9.51 1.73
C PRO A 112 14.23 -8.36 2.66
N GLU A 113 14.93 -7.22 2.65
CA GLU A 113 14.65 -6.08 3.56
C GLU A 113 13.95 -4.90 2.84
N ALA A 114 13.99 -4.84 1.51
CA ALA A 114 13.71 -3.60 0.80
C ALA A 114 12.24 -3.17 0.86
N GLY A 115 11.27 -4.09 0.80
CA GLY A 115 9.85 -3.74 0.69
C GLY A 115 9.25 -3.18 1.98
N MET A 116 9.55 -3.83 3.11
CA MET A 116 8.99 -3.45 4.41
C MET A 116 9.74 -2.26 5.03
N GLU A 117 11.07 -2.19 4.87
CA GLU A 117 11.90 -1.05 5.28
C GLU A 117 11.48 0.23 4.55
N LYS A 118 11.31 0.19 3.21
CA LYS A 118 10.85 1.35 2.41
C LYS A 118 9.44 1.80 2.81
N CYS A 119 8.57 0.85 3.14
CA CYS A 119 7.24 1.18 3.66
C CYS A 119 7.31 1.84 5.05
N LEU A 120 8.11 1.31 5.97
CA LEU A 120 8.32 1.89 7.29
C LEU A 120 8.97 3.27 7.18
N GLN A 121 9.91 3.48 6.26
CA GLN A 121 10.46 4.79 5.96
C GLN A 121 9.39 5.76 5.47
N ALA A 122 8.52 5.37 4.54
CA ALA A 122 7.41 6.21 4.09
C ALA A 122 6.43 6.57 5.22
N LEU A 123 6.20 5.66 6.18
CA LEU A 123 5.30 5.88 7.32
C LEU A 123 5.95 6.69 8.46
N ARG A 124 7.27 6.58 8.66
CA ARG A 124 8.02 7.26 9.73
C ARG A 124 7.90 8.78 9.67
N TRP A 125 7.84 9.36 8.46
CA TRP A 125 7.73 10.82 8.27
C TRP A 125 6.40 11.41 8.75
N LYS A 126 5.40 10.59 9.09
CA LYS A 126 4.10 11.06 9.58
C LYS A 126 3.98 11.09 11.12
N ILE A 127 4.98 10.57 11.83
CA ILE A 127 4.95 10.38 13.30
C ILE A 127 5.89 11.37 14.03
N THR A 128 6.55 12.29 13.30
CA THR A 128 7.34 13.39 13.90
C THR A 128 6.60 14.71 13.72
#